data_AF-A0A7C3U469-F1
#
_entry.id   AF-A0A7C3U469-F1
#
_cell.length_a   1.000
_cell.length_b   1.000
_cell.length_c   1.000
_cell.angle_alpha   90.00
_cell.angle_beta   90.00
_cell.angle_gamma   90.00
#
_symmetry.space_group_name_H-M   'P 1'
#
loop_
_entity.id
_entity.type
_entity.pdbx_description
1 polymer ?
#
loop_
_entity_poly.entity_id
_entity_poly.type
_entity_poly.pdbx_seq_one_letter_code
_entity_poly.pdbx_strand_id
1 'polypeptide(L)'
;MRKLVVGLVVVGLAVVIFCVGEFILGGYGCSDVPPVLKNLGVDFAPWDPGTGRAGAFIFARDLSTTSSKVFLEFGATVEWPGGTKVLPTFEYYVDKNADVYAVADGVVKYVEFQEETQDWAIGISPDPRSCWFIDHDHVLNPTVSTGDKVSAGQVLGKPGNWHDPMLGRTEIMIVKAVHENCVAYAPFKFFDNALSEEYQQKVWRLMSDWENFVGDQTVYAQENMIYAGCLYESLPG
;
A
#
# COMPACT_ATOMS: atom_id res chain seq x y z
N MET A 1 9.03 22.08 34.87
CA MET A 1 9.37 22.20 33.44
C MET A 1 10.78 21.65 33.22
N ARG A 2 10.88 20.43 32.69
CA ARG A 2 12.12 19.87 32.15
C ARG A 2 11.82 19.45 30.72
N LYS A 3 12.44 20.12 29.76
CA LYS A 3 12.41 19.71 28.35
C LYS A 3 13.25 18.44 28.25
N LEU A 4 12.63 17.32 27.88
CA LEU A 4 13.38 16.15 27.43
C LEU A 4 13.70 16.41 25.96
N VAL A 5 14.99 16.56 25.65
CA VAL A 5 15.49 16.52 24.28
C VAL A 5 15.64 15.04 23.95
N VAL A 6 14.83 14.52 23.04
CA VAL A 6 15.04 13.18 22.47
C VAL A 6 15.88 13.38 21.22
N GLY A 7 17.09 12.83 21.27
CA GLY A 7 18.05 12.86 20.17
C GLY A 7 17.70 11.83 19.10
N LEU A 8 17.81 12.28 17.85
CA LEU A 8 17.70 11.48 16.64
C LEU A 8 18.94 10.58 16.52
N VAL A 9 18.76 9.26 16.63
CA VAL A 9 19.76 8.28 16.19
C VAL A 9 19.22 7.66 14.91
N VAL A 10 19.74 8.11 13.78
CA VAL A 10 19.47 7.52 12.47
C VAL A 10 20.44 6.36 12.29
N VAL A 11 19.92 5.14 12.39
CA VAL A 11 20.52 3.96 11.74
C VAL A 11 19.41 3.40 10.86
N GLY A 12 19.74 3.25 9.58
CA GLY A 12 18.79 3.18 8.49
C GLY A 12 17.78 2.03 8.53
N LEU A 13 16.91 2.12 7.51
CA LEU A 13 15.98 1.13 7.02
C LEU A 13 14.60 1.05 7.69
N ALA A 14 13.60 1.14 6.81
CA ALA A 14 12.17 0.99 6.98
C ALA A 14 11.43 2.28 7.36
N VAL A 15 10.26 2.43 6.74
CA VAL A 15 9.06 2.97 7.38
C VAL A 15 9.00 2.43 8.80
N VAL A 16 9.59 3.17 9.75
CA VAL A 16 9.28 2.99 11.15
C VAL A 16 7.98 3.75 11.31
N ILE A 17 6.86 3.07 11.10
CA ILE A 17 5.61 3.48 11.74
C ILE A 17 5.94 3.42 13.22
N PHE A 18 6.34 4.56 13.80
CA PHE A 18 6.31 4.67 15.23
C PHE A 18 4.83 4.49 15.58
N CYS A 19 4.50 3.38 16.22
CA CYS A 19 3.22 3.20 16.89
C CYS A 19 3.17 4.21 18.06
N VAL A 20 3.12 5.51 17.76
CA VAL A 20 2.91 6.56 18.76
C VAL A 20 1.42 6.52 19.06
N GLY A 21 1.06 5.68 20.03
CA GLY A 21 -0.20 5.86 20.73
C GLY A 21 -0.19 7.25 21.36
N GLU A 22 -1.13 8.12 20.98
CA GLU A 22 -1.37 9.34 21.75
C GLU A 22 -1.74 8.93 23.18
N PHE A 23 -0.86 9.23 24.13
CA PHE A 23 -1.14 9.14 25.56
C PHE A 23 -2.12 10.26 25.93
N ILE A 24 -3.41 10.07 25.64
CA ILE A 24 -4.44 10.90 26.24
C ILE A 24 -4.76 10.30 27.61
N LEU A 25 -4.29 10.98 28.65
CA LEU A 25 -4.77 10.83 30.03
C LEU A 25 -6.28 11.09 30.06
N GLY A 26 -7.08 10.04 29.82
CA GLY A 26 -8.54 10.15 29.86
C GLY A 26 -9.29 9.09 29.07
N GLY A 27 -9.31 7.84 29.56
CA GLY A 27 -10.50 6.96 29.56
C GLY A 27 -11.34 6.70 28.30
N TYR A 28 -10.91 7.05 27.09
CA TYR A 28 -11.65 6.75 25.85
C TYR A 28 -10.71 6.11 24.83
N GLY A 29 -10.94 4.84 24.52
CA GLY A 29 -10.24 4.13 23.45
C GLY A 29 -10.53 4.74 22.07
N CYS A 30 -9.69 4.38 21.09
CA CYS A 30 -9.92 4.71 19.69
C CYS A 30 -11.16 3.95 19.13
N SER A 31 -11.74 4.47 18.05
CA SER A 31 -12.85 3.86 17.32
C SER A 31 -12.38 2.59 16.60
N ASP A 32 -12.95 1.45 16.94
CA ASP A 32 -12.60 0.14 16.37
C ASP A 32 -13.55 -0.24 15.22
N VAL A 33 -13.76 0.70 14.29
CA VAL A 33 -14.47 0.46 13.03
C VAL A 33 -13.43 0.41 11.91
N PRO A 34 -13.27 -0.73 11.21
CA PRO A 34 -12.31 -0.83 10.12
C PRO A 34 -12.71 0.04 8.93
N PRO A 35 -11.75 0.43 8.06
CA PRO A 35 -12.07 1.08 6.79
C PRO A 35 -12.87 0.15 5.88
N VAL A 36 -13.58 0.72 4.91
CA VAL A 36 -14.23 -0.02 3.82
C VAL A 36 -13.56 0.38 2.51
N LEU A 37 -12.77 -0.53 1.95
CA LEU A 37 -12.03 -0.30 0.71
C LEU A 37 -12.96 -0.44 -0.49
N LYS A 38 -12.85 0.48 -1.46
CA LYS A 38 -13.67 0.52 -2.68
C LYS A 38 -12.83 0.44 -3.97
N ASN A 39 -11.52 0.54 -3.85
CA ASN A 39 -10.55 0.31 -4.92
C ASN A 39 -9.21 -0.14 -4.30
N LEU A 40 -8.17 -0.31 -5.13
CA LEU A 40 -6.84 -0.81 -4.71
C LEU A 40 -5.74 0.26 -4.81
N GLY A 41 -6.08 1.52 -5.04
CA GLY A 41 -5.14 2.64 -4.98
C GLY A 41 -4.44 2.94 -6.31
N VAL A 42 -4.52 2.03 -7.28
CA VAL A 42 -4.10 2.22 -8.66
C VAL A 42 -5.15 1.64 -9.61
N ASP A 43 -5.08 2.00 -10.90
CA ASP A 43 -6.00 1.49 -11.91
C ASP A 43 -5.60 0.09 -12.40
N PHE A 44 -6.56 -0.83 -12.42
CA PHE A 44 -6.41 -2.19 -12.94
C PHE A 44 -7.31 -2.37 -14.14
N ALA A 45 -6.75 -2.82 -15.25
CA ALA A 45 -7.49 -3.18 -16.46
C ALA A 45 -6.96 -4.48 -17.06
N PRO A 46 -7.69 -5.12 -17.99
CA PRO A 46 -7.16 -6.24 -18.76
C PRO A 46 -5.90 -5.82 -19.52
N TRP A 47 -4.95 -6.74 -19.72
CA TRP A 47 -3.80 -6.44 -20.55
C TRP A 47 -4.19 -6.22 -22.01
N ASP A 48 -3.74 -5.09 -22.56
CA ASP A 48 -3.88 -4.73 -23.95
C ASP A 48 -2.51 -4.85 -24.66
N PRO A 49 -2.32 -5.84 -25.56
CA PRO A 49 -1.07 -6.02 -26.29
C PRO A 49 -0.78 -4.90 -27.28
N GLY A 50 -1.78 -4.12 -27.70
CA GLY A 50 -1.61 -2.99 -28.60
C GLY A 50 -0.92 -1.80 -27.94
N THR A 51 -1.14 -1.62 -26.64
CA THR A 51 -0.52 -0.55 -25.84
C THR A 51 0.59 -1.07 -24.92
N GLY A 52 0.62 -2.37 -24.64
CA GLY A 52 1.52 -2.98 -23.65
C GLY A 52 1.16 -2.58 -22.23
N ARG A 53 -0.13 -2.43 -21.91
CA ARG A 53 -0.59 -1.90 -20.61
C ARG A 53 -1.76 -2.69 -20.05
N ALA A 54 -1.88 -2.69 -18.73
CA ALA A 54 -3.02 -3.22 -18.00
C ALA A 54 -3.43 -2.16 -16.96
N GLY A 55 -4.20 -1.14 -17.36
CA GLY A 55 -4.49 0.01 -16.50
C GLY A 55 -3.22 0.82 -16.20
N ALA A 56 -2.87 0.95 -14.92
CA ALA A 56 -1.67 1.65 -14.47
C ALA A 56 -0.37 0.88 -14.77
N PHE A 57 -0.44 -0.43 -15.00
CA PHE A 57 0.72 -1.30 -15.17
C PHE A 57 1.27 -1.27 -16.61
N ILE A 58 2.60 -1.27 -16.73
CA ILE A 58 3.31 -1.37 -18.01
C ILE A 58 3.84 -2.79 -18.17
N PHE A 59 3.57 -3.40 -19.32
CA PHE A 59 4.02 -4.74 -19.68
C PHE A 59 5.20 -4.65 -20.65
N ALA A 60 6.42 -4.74 -20.10
CA ALA A 60 7.65 -4.75 -20.88
C ALA A 60 8.68 -5.73 -20.29
N ARG A 61 9.36 -6.50 -21.15
CA ARG A 61 10.31 -7.56 -20.75
C ARG A 61 11.61 -7.03 -20.16
N ASP A 62 11.97 -5.80 -20.51
CA ASP A 62 13.23 -5.17 -20.08
C ASP A 62 13.04 -4.27 -18.84
N LEU A 63 11.85 -4.27 -18.24
CA LEU A 63 11.61 -3.54 -17.00
C LEU A 63 12.40 -4.20 -15.88
N SER A 64 13.26 -3.41 -15.25
CA SER A 64 13.96 -3.84 -14.07
C SER A 64 12.98 -3.81 -12.90
N THR A 65 12.42 -4.98 -12.58
CA THR A 65 11.66 -5.22 -11.35
C THR A 65 12.49 -6.12 -10.45
N THR A 66 12.43 -5.89 -9.14
CA THR A 66 13.25 -6.62 -8.15
C THR A 66 12.91 -8.10 -8.07
N SER A 67 11.76 -8.51 -8.61
CA SER A 67 11.14 -9.83 -8.36
C SER A 67 10.53 -10.48 -9.61
N SER A 68 10.77 -9.93 -10.81
CA SER A 68 10.03 -10.31 -12.03
C SER A 68 8.51 -10.16 -11.90
N LYS A 69 8.04 -9.37 -10.95
CA LYS A 69 6.63 -9.07 -10.69
C LYS A 69 6.35 -7.59 -10.95
N VAL A 70 5.17 -7.29 -11.49
CA VAL A 70 4.65 -5.91 -11.61
C VAL A 70 3.89 -5.45 -10.35
N PHE A 71 3.63 -6.39 -9.45
CA PHE A 71 2.88 -6.20 -8.23
C PHE A 71 3.37 -7.22 -7.20
N LEU A 72 3.66 -6.79 -5.98
CA LEU A 72 3.98 -7.66 -4.85
C LEU A 72 2.75 -7.83 -3.97
N GLU A 73 2.35 -9.09 -3.81
CA GLU A 73 1.22 -9.51 -3.00
C GLU A 73 1.43 -9.27 -1.49
N PHE A 74 0.34 -9.15 -0.74
CA PHE A 74 0.40 -9.16 0.73
C PHE A 74 0.94 -10.50 1.21
N GLY A 75 2.09 -10.47 1.90
CA GLY A 75 2.85 -11.65 2.27
C GLY A 75 3.98 -12.02 1.32
N ALA A 76 4.25 -11.23 0.27
CA ALA A 76 5.40 -11.44 -0.60
C ALA A 76 6.70 -11.40 0.22
N THR A 77 7.62 -12.31 -0.10
CA THR A 77 8.95 -12.31 0.50
C THR A 77 9.92 -11.57 -0.41
N VAL A 78 10.63 -10.59 0.15
CA VAL A 78 11.66 -9.83 -0.56
C VAL A 78 13.00 -9.91 0.16
N GLU A 79 14.08 -9.74 -0.59
CA GLU A 79 15.42 -9.60 -0.03
C GLU A 79 15.56 -8.22 0.64
N TRP A 80 16.15 -8.21 1.83
CA TRP A 80 16.33 -7.03 2.66
C TRP A 80 17.72 -7.06 3.32
N PRO A 81 18.35 -5.91 3.58
CA PRO A 81 19.55 -5.87 4.41
C PRO A 81 19.28 -6.50 5.78
N GLY A 82 19.83 -7.71 6.00
CA GLY A 82 19.61 -8.52 7.20
C GLY A 82 18.86 -9.85 6.98
N GLY A 83 18.42 -10.14 5.76
CA GLY A 83 17.78 -11.42 5.39
C GLY A 83 16.56 -11.21 4.50
N THR A 84 15.54 -12.03 4.67
CA THR A 84 14.27 -11.86 3.96
C THR A 84 13.26 -11.09 4.80
N LYS A 85 12.42 -10.30 4.14
CA LYS A 85 11.29 -9.58 4.75
C LYS A 85 9.99 -10.05 4.11
N VAL A 86 8.98 -10.31 4.92
CA VAL A 86 7.61 -10.55 4.45
C VAL A 86 6.89 -9.20 4.43
N LEU A 87 6.30 -8.84 3.29
CA LEU A 87 5.67 -7.54 3.10
C LEU A 87 4.22 -7.53 3.64
N PRO A 88 3.88 -6.60 4.55
CA PRO A 88 2.51 -6.38 5.00
C PRO A 88 1.69 -5.49 4.05
N THR A 89 2.13 -5.33 2.78
CA THR A 89 1.58 -4.35 1.84
C THR A 89 1.13 -4.99 0.53
N PHE A 90 0.33 -4.24 -0.22
CA PHE A 90 0.25 -4.39 -1.67
C PHE A 90 1.20 -3.34 -2.27
N GLU A 91 2.30 -3.77 -2.86
CA GLU A 91 3.28 -2.87 -3.50
C GLU A 91 3.19 -2.98 -5.02
N TYR A 92 3.11 -1.84 -5.71
CA TYR A 92 2.85 -1.75 -7.14
C TYR A 92 4.04 -1.13 -7.88
N TYR A 93 4.39 -1.70 -9.03
CA TYR A 93 5.30 -1.09 -10.01
C TYR A 93 4.49 -0.68 -11.24
N VAL A 94 4.15 0.60 -11.30
CA VAL A 94 3.20 1.16 -12.28
C VAL A 94 3.88 2.23 -13.12
N ASP A 95 3.23 2.71 -14.17
CA ASP A 95 3.69 3.92 -14.87
C ASP A 95 3.85 5.07 -13.89
N LYS A 96 5.01 5.74 -13.93
CA LYS A 96 5.28 6.91 -13.08
C LYS A 96 4.27 8.05 -13.21
N ASN A 97 3.52 8.09 -14.32
CA ASN A 97 2.49 9.09 -14.59
C ASN A 97 1.09 8.65 -14.16
N ALA A 98 0.92 7.40 -13.69
CA ALA A 98 -0.35 6.92 -13.14
C ALA A 98 -0.77 7.78 -11.93
N ASP A 99 -2.05 7.76 -11.59
CA ASP A 99 -2.55 8.39 -10.37
C ASP A 99 -2.57 7.37 -9.22
N VAL A 100 -2.26 7.85 -8.01
CA VAL A 100 -2.49 7.12 -6.75
C VAL A 100 -3.81 7.60 -6.16
N TYR A 101 -4.68 6.68 -5.76
CA TYR A 101 -6.02 6.97 -5.31
C TYR A 101 -6.24 6.60 -3.83
N ALA A 102 -7.05 7.40 -3.13
CA ALA A 102 -7.61 7.00 -1.85
C ALA A 102 -8.43 5.72 -2.04
N VAL A 103 -8.12 4.67 -1.28
CA VAL A 103 -8.84 3.37 -1.41
C VAL A 103 -10.18 3.37 -0.67
N ALA A 104 -10.35 4.26 0.30
CA ALA A 104 -11.53 4.35 1.15
C ALA A 104 -11.88 5.82 1.39
N ASP A 105 -13.13 6.05 1.82
CA ASP A 105 -13.53 7.34 2.38
C ASP A 105 -12.88 7.52 3.77
N GLY A 106 -12.56 8.75 4.15
CA GLY A 106 -12.00 8.98 5.48
C GLY A 106 -11.50 10.39 5.72
N VAL A 107 -10.64 10.50 6.73
CA VAL A 107 -9.91 11.72 7.11
C VAL A 107 -8.41 11.43 7.02
N VAL A 108 -7.66 12.34 6.41
CA VAL A 108 -6.20 12.26 6.35
C VAL A 108 -5.64 12.44 7.76
N LYS A 109 -5.02 11.39 8.28
CA LYS A 109 -4.41 11.34 9.61
C LYS A 109 -3.01 11.96 9.61
N TYR A 110 -2.23 11.70 8.56
CA TYR A 110 -0.90 12.27 8.38
C TYR A 110 -0.54 12.38 6.90
N VAL A 111 0.39 13.28 6.61
CA VAL A 111 1.10 13.42 5.33
C VAL A 111 2.57 13.66 5.71
N GLU A 112 3.40 12.64 5.57
CA GLU A 112 4.77 12.63 6.11
C GLU A 112 5.79 12.42 5.00
N PHE A 113 6.81 13.28 4.95
CA PHE A 113 7.89 13.16 3.97
C PHE A 113 8.93 12.15 4.44
N GLN A 114 9.36 11.28 3.53
CA GLN A 114 10.38 10.27 3.77
C GLN A 114 11.69 10.66 3.09
N GLU A 115 12.67 11.08 3.88
CA GLU A 115 13.99 11.51 3.36
C GLU A 115 14.75 10.39 2.63
N GLU A 116 14.58 9.12 3.02
CA GLU A 116 15.31 8.01 2.41
C GLU A 116 14.86 7.77 0.95
N THR A 117 13.57 7.86 0.69
CA THR A 117 12.94 7.56 -0.60
C THR A 117 12.54 8.81 -1.39
N GLN A 118 12.64 9.99 -0.76
CA GLN A 118 12.31 11.30 -1.34
C GLN A 118 10.87 11.36 -1.86
N ASP A 119 9.94 10.76 -1.11
CA ASP A 119 8.51 10.70 -1.37
C ASP A 119 7.72 10.86 -0.06
N TRP A 120 6.39 10.65 -0.10
CA TRP A 120 5.50 10.89 1.02
C TRP A 120 4.67 9.65 1.36
N ALA A 121 4.43 9.44 2.65
CA ALA A 121 3.40 8.55 3.18
C ALA A 121 2.15 9.36 3.54
N ILE A 122 0.97 8.81 3.23
CA ILE A 122 -0.33 9.42 3.50
C ILE A 122 -1.20 8.42 4.26
N GLY A 123 -1.51 8.72 5.51
CA GLY A 123 -2.39 7.89 6.34
C GLY A 123 -3.84 8.37 6.24
N ILE A 124 -4.78 7.48 5.94
CA ILE A 124 -6.22 7.77 5.93
C ILE A 124 -6.94 6.90 6.95
N SER A 125 -7.67 7.54 7.87
CA SER A 125 -8.49 6.85 8.87
C SER A 125 -9.99 7.02 8.60
N PRO A 126 -10.83 6.01 8.93
CA PRO A 126 -12.29 6.14 8.82
C PRO A 126 -12.86 7.34 9.59
N ASP A 127 -12.25 7.65 10.75
CA ASP A 127 -12.56 8.81 11.56
C ASP A 127 -11.31 9.31 12.32
N PRO A 128 -11.29 10.56 12.81
CA PRO A 128 -10.11 11.15 13.45
C PRO A 128 -9.59 10.42 14.71
N ARG A 129 -10.40 9.55 15.32
CA ARG A 129 -10.02 8.76 16.50
C ARG A 129 -9.97 7.27 16.20
N SER A 130 -9.87 6.86 14.93
CA SER A 130 -9.87 5.45 14.57
C SER A 130 -8.60 4.73 15.05
N CYS A 131 -8.76 3.49 15.50
CA CYS A 131 -7.65 2.55 15.70
C CYS A 131 -7.08 2.08 14.35
N TRP A 132 -7.76 2.39 13.25
CA TRP A 132 -7.42 1.93 11.92
C TRP A 132 -6.90 3.09 11.08
N PHE A 133 -5.93 2.80 10.23
CA PHE A 133 -5.55 3.66 9.13
C PHE A 133 -5.14 2.81 7.93
N ILE A 134 -5.25 3.41 6.77
CA ILE A 134 -4.70 2.91 5.53
C ILE A 134 -3.50 3.80 5.24
N ASP A 135 -2.33 3.20 5.16
CA ASP A 135 -1.12 3.88 4.73
C ASP A 135 -1.01 3.76 3.20
N HIS A 136 -0.84 4.90 2.55
CA HIS A 136 -0.47 5.01 1.14
C HIS A 136 0.96 5.51 1.09
N ASP A 137 1.89 4.64 0.74
CA ASP A 137 3.31 4.99 0.70
C ASP A 137 3.86 5.12 -0.73
N HIS A 138 5.05 5.72 -0.82
CA HIS A 138 5.72 6.12 -2.04
C HIS A 138 4.79 6.98 -2.91
N VAL A 139 4.35 8.12 -2.37
CA VAL A 139 3.52 9.09 -3.09
C VAL A 139 4.29 10.38 -3.34
N LEU A 140 4.37 10.82 -4.60
CA LEU A 140 4.89 12.13 -5.00
C LEU A 140 3.77 13.14 -5.13
N ASN A 141 4.11 14.40 -4.84
CA ASN A 141 3.24 15.56 -4.99
C ASN A 141 1.85 15.37 -4.33
N PRO A 142 1.79 15.16 -3.00
CA PRO A 142 0.51 14.99 -2.31
C PRO A 142 -0.49 16.10 -2.65
N THR A 143 -1.73 15.72 -2.92
CA THR A 143 -2.84 16.63 -3.24
C THR A 143 -3.74 16.94 -2.05
N VAL A 144 -3.39 16.39 -0.88
CA VAL A 144 -4.16 16.47 0.36
C VAL A 144 -3.26 16.90 1.52
N SER A 145 -3.88 17.36 2.60
CA SER A 145 -3.23 17.74 3.86
C SER A 145 -3.87 17.03 5.04
N THR A 146 -3.13 16.90 6.14
CA THR A 146 -3.66 16.36 7.41
C THR A 146 -4.94 17.08 7.83
N GLY A 147 -5.98 16.30 8.16
CA GLY A 147 -7.30 16.78 8.54
C GLY A 147 -8.29 16.88 7.37
N ASP A 148 -7.84 16.79 6.12
CA ASP A 148 -8.73 16.78 4.96
C ASP A 148 -9.64 15.55 4.97
N LYS A 149 -10.87 15.73 4.47
CA LYS A 149 -11.75 14.61 4.15
C LYS A 149 -11.49 14.16 2.72
N VAL A 150 -11.44 12.84 2.53
CA VAL A 150 -11.24 12.23 1.22
C VAL A 150 -12.36 11.24 0.92
N SER A 151 -12.66 11.09 -0.37
CA SER A 151 -13.52 10.03 -0.87
C SER A 151 -12.68 8.98 -1.60
N ALA A 152 -13.11 7.73 -1.55
CA ALA A 152 -12.47 6.68 -2.32
C ALA A 152 -12.46 7.04 -3.82
N GLY A 153 -11.31 6.86 -4.47
CA GLY A 153 -11.07 7.25 -5.86
C GLY A 153 -10.58 8.69 -6.02
N GLN A 154 -10.48 9.47 -4.95
CA GLN A 154 -9.82 10.78 -5.00
C GLN A 154 -8.31 10.59 -5.25
N VAL A 155 -7.75 11.34 -6.20
CA VAL A 155 -6.31 11.36 -6.46
C VAL A 155 -5.58 11.93 -5.25
N LEU A 156 -4.60 11.19 -4.75
CA LEU A 156 -3.70 11.56 -3.65
C LEU A 156 -2.35 12.08 -4.14
N GLY A 157 -1.94 11.72 -5.36
CA GLY A 157 -0.66 12.11 -5.93
C GLY A 157 -0.23 11.18 -7.07
N LYS A 158 1.07 11.08 -7.28
CA LYS A 158 1.72 10.20 -8.27
C LYS A 158 2.57 9.13 -7.57
N PRO A 159 2.86 7.99 -8.21
CA PRO A 159 3.79 7.01 -7.66
C PRO A 159 5.19 7.61 -7.40
N GLY A 160 5.84 7.12 -6.33
CA GLY A 160 7.22 7.36 -5.93
C GLY A 160 8.24 6.98 -7.00
N ASN A 161 9.47 7.45 -6.84
CA ASN A 161 10.54 7.15 -7.78
C ASN A 161 10.88 5.65 -7.75
N TRP A 162 11.19 5.12 -8.92
CA TRP A 162 11.75 3.77 -9.07
C TRP A 162 13.03 3.82 -9.92
N HIS A 163 13.83 2.76 -9.84
CA HIS A 163 15.11 2.72 -10.55
C HIS A 163 14.94 2.65 -12.08
N ASP A 164 13.83 2.06 -12.55
CA ASP A 164 13.40 2.19 -13.93
C ASP A 164 12.71 3.55 -14.14
N PRO A 165 13.21 4.42 -15.04
CA PRO A 165 12.65 5.76 -15.24
C PRO A 165 11.28 5.78 -15.92
N MET A 166 10.74 4.65 -16.40
CA MET A 166 9.36 4.53 -16.88
C MET A 166 8.39 4.20 -15.76
N LEU A 167 8.89 3.60 -14.68
CA LEU A 167 8.08 3.12 -13.57
C LEU A 167 8.13 4.08 -12.39
N GLY A 168 7.08 4.01 -11.58
CA GLY A 168 7.08 4.46 -10.21
C GLY A 168 6.59 3.35 -9.29
N ARG A 169 6.81 3.55 -8.00
CA ARG A 169 6.40 2.63 -6.94
C ARG A 169 5.36 3.30 -6.05
N THR A 170 4.33 2.57 -5.65
CA THR A 170 3.40 2.99 -4.58
C THR A 170 2.90 1.76 -3.85
N GLU A 171 2.45 1.90 -2.62
CA GLU A 171 1.88 0.78 -1.87
C GLU A 171 0.69 1.18 -1.01
N ILE A 172 -0.09 0.18 -0.62
CA ILE A 172 -1.13 0.31 0.40
C ILE A 172 -0.92 -0.70 1.52
N MET A 173 -1.17 -0.26 2.76
CA MET A 173 -1.18 -1.12 3.94
C MET A 173 -2.37 -0.79 4.84
N ILE A 174 -3.14 -1.81 5.23
CA ILE A 174 -4.30 -1.62 6.11
C ILE A 174 -3.89 -2.02 7.52
N VAL A 175 -3.78 -1.04 8.41
CA VAL A 175 -3.22 -1.23 9.75
C VAL A 175 -4.29 -1.00 10.82
N LYS A 176 -4.34 -1.91 11.79
CA LYS A 176 -4.92 -1.65 13.11
C LYS A 176 -3.79 -1.36 14.09
N ALA A 177 -3.77 -0.16 14.65
CA ALA A 177 -2.84 0.25 15.69
C ALA A 177 -3.58 0.44 17.02
N VAL A 178 -3.24 -0.37 18.02
CA VAL A 178 -3.76 -0.27 19.38
C VAL A 178 -2.59 -0.30 20.36
N HIS A 179 -2.36 0.83 21.03
CA HIS A 179 -1.16 1.07 21.84
C HIS A 179 0.12 0.88 21.00
N GLU A 180 1.02 0.00 21.44
CA GLU A 180 2.27 -0.33 20.74
C GLU A 180 2.11 -1.50 19.75
N ASN A 181 0.90 -2.09 19.64
CA ASN A 181 0.65 -3.20 18.75
C ASN A 181 0.06 -2.72 17.43
N CYS A 182 0.77 -3.00 16.34
CA CYS A 182 0.34 -2.72 14.98
C CYS A 182 0.17 -4.07 14.24
N VAL A 183 -0.98 -4.27 13.60
CA VAL A 183 -1.30 -5.48 12.81
C VAL A 183 -1.78 -5.03 11.44
N ALA A 184 -1.11 -5.52 10.40
CA ALA A 184 -1.51 -5.31 9.03
C ALA A 184 -2.45 -6.41 8.55
N TYR A 185 -3.37 -6.08 7.65
CA TYR A 185 -4.38 -7.00 7.14
C TYR A 185 -4.45 -7.00 5.62
N ALA A 186 -4.78 -8.17 5.08
CA ALA A 186 -5.09 -8.33 3.65
C ALA A 186 -6.17 -7.32 3.21
N PRO A 187 -5.97 -6.55 2.11
CA PRO A 187 -6.93 -5.55 1.66
C PRO A 187 -8.35 -6.09 1.47
N PHE A 188 -8.49 -7.29 0.91
CA PHE A 188 -9.79 -7.89 0.61
C PHE A 188 -10.61 -8.30 1.84
N LYS A 189 -9.99 -8.39 3.02
CA LYS A 189 -10.72 -8.62 4.28
C LYS A 189 -11.69 -7.49 4.62
N PHE A 190 -11.38 -6.27 4.18
CA PHE A 190 -12.15 -5.06 4.48
C PHE A 190 -12.66 -4.35 3.22
N PHE A 191 -12.80 -5.11 2.13
CA PHE A 191 -13.33 -4.58 0.88
C PHE A 191 -14.85 -4.45 0.93
N ASP A 192 -15.39 -3.50 0.19
CA ASP A 192 -16.82 -3.38 -0.03
C ASP A 192 -17.35 -4.66 -0.68
N ASN A 193 -18.32 -5.31 -0.04
CA ASN A 193 -18.88 -6.58 -0.49
C ASN A 193 -19.44 -6.52 -1.92
N ALA A 194 -19.99 -5.37 -2.35
CA ALA A 194 -20.55 -5.22 -3.68
C ALA A 194 -19.46 -5.13 -4.78
N LEU A 195 -18.22 -4.78 -4.40
CA LEU A 195 -17.10 -4.58 -5.32
C LEU A 195 -16.04 -5.69 -5.22
N SER A 196 -16.05 -6.46 -4.13
CA SER A 196 -14.99 -7.43 -3.79
C SER A 196 -14.74 -8.45 -4.90
N GLU A 197 -15.79 -9.07 -5.45
CA GLU A 197 -15.64 -10.06 -6.51
C GLU A 197 -14.99 -9.45 -7.77
N GLU A 198 -15.46 -8.28 -8.19
CA GLU A 198 -14.92 -7.58 -9.37
C GLU A 198 -13.43 -7.27 -9.20
N TYR A 199 -13.04 -6.69 -8.05
CA TYR A 199 -11.65 -6.31 -7.79
C TYR A 199 -10.74 -7.51 -7.59
N GLN A 200 -11.21 -8.59 -6.96
CA GLN A 200 -10.43 -9.83 -6.90
C GLN A 200 -10.17 -10.39 -8.30
N GLN A 201 -11.17 -10.36 -9.20
CA GLN A 201 -10.98 -10.79 -10.58
C GLN A 201 -10.00 -9.90 -11.35
N LYS A 202 -9.95 -8.59 -11.07
CA LYS A 202 -8.93 -7.69 -11.65
C LYS A 202 -7.51 -8.10 -11.23
N VAL A 203 -7.31 -8.42 -9.95
CA VAL A 203 -6.00 -8.83 -9.42
C VAL A 203 -5.59 -10.21 -9.96
N TRP A 204 -6.50 -11.20 -9.96
CA TRP A 204 -6.24 -12.51 -10.58
C TRP A 204 -5.85 -12.40 -12.05
N ARG A 205 -6.57 -11.56 -12.79
CA ARG A 205 -6.28 -11.32 -14.19
C ARG A 205 -4.92 -10.67 -14.39
N LEU A 206 -4.56 -9.64 -13.61
CA LEU A 206 -3.25 -9.00 -13.72
C LEU A 206 -2.12 -10.02 -13.55
N MET A 207 -2.19 -10.85 -12.51
CA MET A 207 -1.18 -11.88 -12.24
C MET A 207 -1.09 -12.89 -13.39
N SER A 208 -2.23 -13.42 -13.84
CA SER A 208 -2.28 -14.40 -14.95
C SER A 208 -1.82 -13.79 -16.29
N ASP A 209 -2.22 -12.56 -16.60
CA ASP A 209 -1.81 -11.84 -17.81
C ASP A 209 -0.29 -11.60 -17.79
N TRP A 210 0.26 -11.21 -16.63
CA TRP A 210 1.69 -11.00 -16.46
C TRP A 210 2.50 -12.29 -16.65
N GLU A 211 2.08 -13.39 -16.01
CA GLU A 211 2.70 -14.71 -16.17
C GLU A 211 2.70 -15.19 -17.62
N ASN A 212 1.59 -14.99 -18.33
CA ASN A 212 1.50 -15.27 -19.76
C ASN A 212 2.44 -14.38 -20.58
N PHE A 213 2.52 -13.10 -20.23
CA PHE A 213 3.38 -12.13 -20.93
C PHE A 213 4.86 -12.47 -20.78
N VAL A 214 5.33 -12.79 -19.57
CA VAL A 214 6.74 -13.14 -19.33
C VAL A 214 7.06 -14.56 -19.78
N GLY A 215 6.06 -15.45 -19.81
CA GLY A 215 6.20 -16.86 -20.18
C GLY A 215 6.59 -17.76 -19.01
N ASP A 216 6.25 -17.36 -17.78
CA ASP A 216 6.53 -18.07 -16.55
C ASP A 216 5.27 -18.08 -15.68
N GLN A 217 4.71 -19.27 -15.41
CA GLN A 217 3.48 -19.47 -14.65
C GLN A 217 3.74 -19.72 -13.16
N THR A 218 4.96 -19.45 -12.69
CA THR A 218 5.39 -19.66 -11.30
C THR A 218 5.67 -18.34 -10.59
N VAL A 219 5.41 -17.21 -11.25
CA VAL A 219 5.66 -15.87 -10.70
C VAL A 219 4.78 -15.64 -9.47
N TYR A 220 3.51 -16.03 -9.53
CA TYR A 220 2.54 -15.87 -8.45
C TYR A 220 2.01 -17.23 -7.99
N ALA A 221 2.10 -17.50 -6.69
CA ALA A 221 1.54 -18.71 -6.08
C ALA A 221 0.02 -18.55 -5.82
N GLN A 222 -0.76 -18.30 -6.87
CA GLN A 222 -2.18 -17.94 -6.78
C GLN A 222 -3.02 -19.00 -6.03
N GLU A 223 -2.66 -20.27 -6.15
CA GLU A 223 -3.34 -21.39 -5.48
C GLU A 223 -3.20 -21.38 -3.96
N ASN A 224 -2.20 -20.66 -3.42
CA ASN A 224 -1.95 -20.54 -1.99
C ASN A 224 -2.55 -19.27 -1.38
N MET A 225 -3.16 -18.41 -2.20
CA MET A 225 -3.68 -17.12 -1.77
C MET A 225 -5.13 -17.24 -1.27
N ILE A 226 -5.40 -16.67 -0.09
CA ILE A 226 -6.73 -16.69 0.54
C ILE A 226 -7.70 -15.65 -0.06
N TYR A 227 -7.14 -14.59 -0.62
CA TYR A 227 -7.80 -13.57 -1.43
C TYR A 227 -6.86 -13.21 -2.58
N ALA A 228 -7.37 -12.59 -3.65
CA ALA A 228 -6.53 -12.15 -4.74
C ALA A 228 -5.36 -11.28 -4.24
N GLY A 229 -4.12 -11.69 -4.52
CA GLY A 229 -2.92 -11.00 -4.05
C GLY A 229 -2.67 -11.07 -2.54
N CYS A 230 -3.23 -12.04 -1.79
CA CYS A 230 -3.00 -12.17 -0.35
C CYS A 230 -2.65 -13.60 0.06
N LEU A 231 -1.42 -13.83 0.54
CA LEU A 231 -0.96 -15.12 1.08
C LEU A 231 -1.37 -15.33 2.55
N TYR A 232 -1.62 -14.26 3.28
CA TYR A 232 -2.03 -14.27 4.68
C TYR A 232 -3.22 -13.35 4.91
N GLU A 233 -3.99 -13.60 5.96
CA GLU A 233 -5.10 -12.72 6.35
C GLU A 233 -4.60 -11.49 7.12
N SER A 234 -3.53 -11.68 7.90
CA SER A 234 -2.90 -10.63 8.70
C SER A 234 -1.44 -10.95 8.96
N LEU A 235 -0.64 -9.90 9.18
CA LEU A 235 0.77 -9.96 9.52
C LEU A 235 1.06 -8.97 10.66
N PRO A 236 2.11 -9.17 11.47
CA PRO A 236 2.65 -8.10 12.31
C PRO A 236 2.94 -6.86 11.44
N GLY A 237 2.47 -5.70 11.89
CA GLY A 237 2.73 -4.41 11.24
C GLY A 237 4.08 -3.83 11.62
#